data_AF-A0A6N7Z5A1-F1
#
_entry.id   AF-A0A6N7Z5A1-F1
#
_cell.length_a   1.000
_cell.length_b   1.000
_cell.length_c   1.000
_cell.angle_alpha   90.00
_cell.angle_beta   90.00
_cell.angle_gamma   90.00
#
_symmetry.space_group_name_H-M   'P 1'
#
loop_
_entity.id
_entity.type
_entity.pdbx_description
1 polymer ?
#
loop_
_entity_poly.entity_id
_entity_poly.type
_entity_poly.pdbx_seq_one_letter_code
_entity_poly.pdbx_strand_id
1 'polypeptide(L)' 'MRNLDDAARDVVEDEVETGMLLRERAEELKQAGDHRQAAVYDRAAAKADNRAGVFRGLLKK' A
#
# COMPACT_ATOMS: atom_id res chain seq x y z
N MET A 1 24.86 -5.24 10.05
CA MET A 1 24.37 -3.93 9.58
C MET A 1 23.59 -4.22 8.29
N ARG A 2 22.26 -4.05 8.27
CA ARG A 2 21.48 -4.30 7.05
C ARG A 2 21.83 -3.20 6.05
N ASN A 3 22.06 -3.55 4.78
CA ASN A 3 22.32 -2.52 3.78
C ASN A 3 21.02 -1.73 3.51
N LEU A 4 21.15 -0.49 3.03
CA LEU A 4 20.01 0.39 2.78
C LEU A 4 19.00 -0.23 1.80
N ASP A 5 19.49 -1.00 0.83
CA ASP A 5 18.67 -1.59 -0.23
C ASP A 5 17.75 -2.67 0.33
N ASP A 6 18.25 -3.54 1.21
CA ASP A 6 17.45 -4.57 1.85
C ASP A 6 16.39 -3.95 2.76
N ALA A 7 16.74 -2.89 3.51
CA ALA A 7 15.78 -2.15 4.31
C ALA A 7 14.72 -1.45 3.43
N ALA A 8 15.10 -0.90 2.28
CA ALA A 8 14.16 -0.27 1.35
C ALA A 8 13.27 -1.29 0.66
N ARG A 9 13.76 -2.50 0.35
CA ARG A 9 12.93 -3.60 -0.19
C ARG A 9 11.87 -4.03 0.80
N ASP A 10 12.25 -4.28 2.05
CA ASP A 10 11.29 -4.66 3.11
C ASP A 10 10.15 -3.63 3.22
N VAL A 11 10.50 -2.34 3.32
CA VAL A 11 9.49 -1.27 3.45
C VAL A 11 8.61 -1.16 2.19
N VAL A 12 9.17 -1.38 1.00
CA VAL A 12 8.36 -1.42 -0.24
C VAL A 12 7.38 -2.58 -0.20
N GLU A 13 7.80 -3.76 0.25
CA GLU A 13 6.94 -4.94 0.37
C GLU A 13 5.81 -4.70 1.38
N ASP A 14 6.13 -4.16 2.56
CA ASP A 14 5.14 -3.83 3.60
C ASP A 14 4.05 -2.85 3.08
N GLU A 15 4.45 -1.83 2.31
CA GLU A 15 3.51 -0.85 1.76
C GLU A 15 2.65 -1.45 0.64
N VAL A 16 3.21 -2.36 -0.16
CA VAL A 16 2.46 -3.08 -1.20
C VAL A 16 1.43 -4.01 -0.55
N GLU A 17 1.82 -4.77 0.47
CA GLU A 17 0.91 -5.64 1.23
C GLU A 17 -0.20 -4.82 1.89
N THR A 18 0.15 -3.72 2.56
CA THR A 18 -0.81 -2.78 3.14
C THR A 18 -1.80 -2.27 2.08
N GLY A 19 -1.31 -1.87 0.91
CA GLY A 19 -2.14 -1.45 -0.21
C GLY A 19 -3.11 -2.55 -0.67
N MET A 20 -2.66 -3.80 -0.76
CA MET A 20 -3.50 -4.94 -1.12
C MET A 20 -4.61 -5.19 -0.11
N LEU A 21 -4.29 -5.30 1.18
CA LEU A 21 -5.27 -5.54 2.25
C LEU A 21 -6.32 -4.44 2.33
N LEU A 22 -5.93 -3.18 2.14
CA LEU A 22 -6.86 -2.06 2.11
C LEU A 22 -7.82 -2.12 0.90
N ARG A 23 -7.35 -2.56 -0.27
CA ARG A 23 -8.23 -2.74 -1.45
C ARG A 23 -9.20 -3.90 -1.27
N GLU A 24 -8.73 -5.01 -0.71
CA GLU A 24 -9.59 -6.15 -0.40
C GLU A 24 -10.72 -5.72 0.54
N ARG A 25 -10.38 -4.99 1.62
CA ARG A 25 -11.40 -4.45 2.52
C ARG A 25 -12.34 -3.45 1.84
N ALA A 26 -11.83 -2.61 0.95
CA ALA A 26 -12.66 -1.69 0.17
C ALA A 26 -13.66 -2.46 -0.71
N GLU A 27 -13.23 -3.57 -1.31
CA GLU A 27 -14.06 -4.40 -2.18
C GLU A 27 -15.16 -5.12 -1.39
N GLU A 28 -14.84 -5.69 -0.23
CA GLU A 28 -15.83 -6.26 0.67
C GLU A 28 -16.92 -5.23 1.05
N LEU A 29 -16.52 -4.00 1.35
CA LEU A 29 -17.45 -2.93 1.70
C LEU A 29 -18.28 -2.48 0.48
N LYS A 30 -17.73 -2.49 -0.74
CA LYS A 30 -18.50 -2.23 -1.96
C LYS A 30 -19.56 -3.29 -2.18
N GLN A 31 -19.22 -4.57 -1.97
CA GLN A 31 -20.15 -5.70 -2.09
C GLN A 31 -21.25 -5.64 -1.02
N ALA A 32 -20.94 -5.12 0.17
CA ALA A 32 -21.92 -4.87 1.23
C ALA A 32 -22.79 -3.60 1.01
N GLY A 33 -22.49 -2.77 0.02
CA GLY A 33 -23.18 -1.51 -0.26
C GLY A 33 -22.66 -0.29 0.52
N ASP A 34 -21.62 -0.46 1.34
CA ASP A 34 -21.01 0.59 2.17
C ASP A 34 -19.99 1.43 1.40
N HIS A 35 -20.43 2.03 0.28
CA HIS A 35 -19.57 2.75 -0.64
C HIS A 35 -18.80 3.93 -0.02
N ARG A 36 -19.37 4.59 1.00
CA ARG A 36 -18.68 5.70 1.70
C ARG A 36 -17.46 5.20 2.46
N GLN A 37 -17.58 4.07 3.13
CA GLN A 37 -16.47 3.49 3.89
C GLN A 37 -15.44 2.87 2.93
N ALA A 38 -15.90 2.18 1.89
CA ALA A 38 -15.03 1.66 0.84
C ALA A 38 -14.13 2.75 0.23
N ALA A 39 -14.68 3.94 -0.06
CA ALA A 39 -13.91 5.06 -0.61
C ALA A 39 -12.79 5.55 0.31
N VAL A 40 -12.93 5.41 1.64
CA VAL A 40 -11.85 5.72 2.60
C VAL A 40 -10.72 4.72 2.46
N TYR A 41 -11.04 3.42 2.40
CA TYR A 41 -10.07 2.35 2.22
C TYR A 41 -9.35 2.43 0.87
N ASP A 42 -10.07 2.70 -0.23
CA ASP A 42 -9.48 2.92 -1.55
C ASP A 42 -8.46 4.08 -1.54
N ARG A 43 -8.79 5.20 -0.89
CA ARG A 43 -7.86 6.34 -0.75
C ARG A 43 -6.64 5.98 0.08
N ALA A 44 -6.81 5.18 1.13
CA ALA A 44 -5.70 4.71 1.96
C ALA A 44 -4.78 3.77 1.17
N ALA A 45 -5.35 2.85 0.38
CA ALA A 45 -4.59 1.97 -0.50
C ALA A 45 -3.75 2.76 -1.51
N ALA A 46 -4.35 3.75 -2.17
CA ALA A 46 -3.63 4.62 -3.12
C ALA A 46 -2.46 5.38 -2.47
N LYS A 47 -2.58 5.74 -1.18
CA LYS A 47 -1.47 6.35 -0.43
C LYS A 47 -0.35 5.34 -0.16
N ALA A 48 -0.69 4.08 0.16
CA ALA A 48 0.30 3.03 0.33
C ALA A 48 1.08 2.76 -0.98
N ASP A 49 0.39 2.73 -2.12
CA ASP A 49 1.04 2.62 -3.44
C ASP A 49 2.02 3.76 -3.70
N ASN A 50 1.62 5.00 -3.39
CA ASN A 50 2.48 6.16 -3.53
C ASN A 50 3.72 6.05 -2.65
N ARG A 51 3.58 5.60 -1.39
CA ARG A 51 4.72 5.39 -0.49
C ARG A 51 5.65 4.29 -0.99
N ALA A 52 5.11 3.16 -1.45
CA ALA A 52 5.91 2.12 -2.11
C ALA A 52 6.69 2.68 -3.32
N GLY A 53 6.07 3.56 -4.11
CA GLY A 53 6.73 4.26 -5.21
C GLY A 53 7.91 5.13 -4.78
N VAL A 54 7.74 5.92 -3.71
CA VAL A 54 8.80 6.76 -3.12
C VAL A 54 9.97 5.89 -2.67
N PHE A 55 9.71 4.80 -1.95
CA PHE A 55 10.76 3.93 -1.43
C PHE A 55 11.46 3.10 -2.50
N ARG A 56 10.76 2.68 -3.57
CA ARG A 56 11.39 2.11 -4.77
C ARG A 56 12.41 3.05 -5.40
N GLY A 57 12.24 4.37 -5.24
CA GLY A 57 13.21 5.36 -5.67
C GLY A 57 14.59 5.20 -5.01
N LEU A 58 14.66 4.62 -3.81
CA LEU A 58 15.92 4.35 -3.11
C LEU A 58 16.71 3.19 -3.74
N LEU A 59 16.04 2.29 -4.48
CA LEU A 59 16.61 1.08 -5.07
C LEU A 59 17.11 1.27 -6.51
N LYS A 60 16.76 2.39 -7.16
CA LYS A 60 17.05 2.65 -8.58
C LYS A 60 18.37 3.42 -8.80
N LYS A 61 19.35 3.25 -7.92
CA LYS A 61 20.67 3.90 -8.05
C LYS A 61 21.54 3.24 -9.11
#